data_AF-A0A975M4S8-F1
#
_entry.id   AF-A0A975M4S8-F1
#
_cell.length_a   1.000
_cell.length_b   1.000
_cell.length_c   1.000
_cell.angle_alpha   90.00
_cell.angle_beta   90.00
_cell.angle_gamma   90.00
#
_symmetry.space_group_name_H-M   'P 1'
#
loop_
_entity.id
_entity.type
_entity.pdbx_description
1 polymer ?
#
loop_
_entity_poly.entity_id
_entity_poly.type
_entity_poly.pdbx_seq_one_letter_code
_entity_poly.pdbx_strand_id
1 'polypeptide(L)' 'MASRDEVVVAASSRDLSEVLGCSEDVVEDLRDMGIVESRGELWNVGPARDYLRDAAWAGGFWH' A
#
# COMPACT_ATOMS: atom_id res chain seq x y z
N MET A 1 4.72 -16.04 23.78
CA MET A 1 4.15 -16.48 22.50
C MET A 1 4.29 -15.31 21.54
N ALA A 2 5.04 -15.46 20.45
CA ALA A 2 5.22 -14.35 19.52
C ALA A 2 3.90 -14.10 18.78
N SER A 3 3.35 -12.89 18.91
CA SER A 3 2.22 -12.42 18.11
C SER A 3 2.62 -12.50 16.65
N ARG A 4 1.90 -13.31 15.87
CA ARG A 4 2.11 -13.43 14.44
C ARG A 4 1.41 -12.24 13.81
N ASP A 5 2.18 -11.26 13.35
CA ASP A 5 1.64 -10.16 12.55
C ASP A 5 1.06 -10.73 11.25
N GLU A 6 -0.21 -10.43 10.98
CA GLU A 6 -0.89 -10.73 9.73
C GLU A 6 -0.96 -9.45 8.90
N VAL A 7 -0.46 -9.53 7.66
CA VAL A 7 -0.39 -8.36 6.76
C VAL A 7 -1.17 -8.67 5.49
N VAL A 8 -2.13 -7.81 5.19
CA VAL A 8 -2.95 -7.86 3.99
C VAL A 8 -2.59 -6.68 3.10
N VAL A 9 -2.37 -6.93 1.81
CA VAL A 9 -2.22 -5.87 0.81
C VAL A 9 -3.60 -5.53 0.28
N ALA A 10 -4.05 -4.30 0.54
CA ALA A 10 -5.31 -3.75 0.05
C ALA A 10 -5.06 -2.34 -0.48
N ALA A 11 -5.70 -1.96 -1.59
CA ALA A 11 -5.53 -0.63 -2.18
C ALA A 11 -6.47 0.41 -1.56
N SER A 12 -7.54 -0.05 -0.88
CA SER A 12 -8.51 0.79 -0.20
C SER A 12 -9.16 0.07 1.00
N SER A 13 -9.88 0.82 1.85
CA SER A 13 -10.73 0.32 2.94
C SER A 13 -11.77 -0.69 2.45
N ARG A 14 -12.33 -0.44 1.26
CA ARG A 14 -13.26 -1.34 0.59
C ARG A 14 -12.63 -2.66 0.17
N ASP A 15 -11.44 -2.63 -0.42
CA ASP A 15 -10.75 -3.88 -0.80
C ASP A 15 -10.39 -4.69 0.44
N LEU A 16 -10.00 -4.00 1.52
CA LEU A 16 -9.71 -4.63 2.79
C LEU A 16 -10.96 -5.26 3.41
N SER A 17 -12.12 -4.62 3.31
CA SER A 17 -13.38 -5.17 3.85
C SER A 17 -13.83 -6.43 3.13
N GLU A 18 -13.63 -6.52 1.82
CA GLU A 18 -13.88 -7.74 1.04
C GLU A 18 -12.96 -8.89 1.46
N VAL A 19 -11.67 -8.62 1.69
CA VAL A 19 -10.71 -9.64 2.15
C VAL A 19 -11.04 -10.14 3.55
N LEU A 20 -11.46 -9.24 4.44
CA LEU A 20 -11.82 -9.56 5.83
C LEU A 20 -13.25 -10.13 5.96
N GLY A 21 -14.06 -10.06 4.90
CA GLY A 21 -15.46 -10.51 4.91
C GLY A 21 -16.38 -9.65 5.78
N CYS A 22 -16.09 -8.35 5.90
CA CYS A 22 -16.88 -7.38 6.67
C CYS A 22 -17.33 -6.19 5.79
N SER A 23 -18.09 -5.25 6.36
CA SER A 23 -18.44 -4.01 5.68
C SER A 23 -17.30 -2.99 5.74
N GLU A 24 -17.28 -2.04 4.82
CA GLU A 24 -16.30 -0.95 4.80
C GLU A 24 -16.34 -0.09 6.07
N ASP A 25 -17.54 0.19 6.61
CA ASP A 25 -17.71 0.94 7.85
C ASP A 25 -16.97 0.28 9.03
N VAL A 26 -16.97 -1.06 9.09
CA VAL A 26 -16.27 -1.82 10.13
C VAL A 26 -14.76 -1.65 10.00
N VAL A 27 -14.22 -1.58 8.78
CA VAL A 27 -12.78 -1.36 8.56
C VAL A 27 -12.37 0.03 9.03
N GLU A 28 -13.19 1.05 8.76
CA GLU A 28 -12.91 2.43 9.22
C GLU A 28 -13.04 2.53 10.75
N ASP A 29 -14.05 1.91 11.37
CA ASP A 29 -14.16 1.83 12.83
C ASP A 29 -12.92 1.16 13.45
N LEU A 30 -12.46 0.05 12.88
CA LEU A 30 -11.26 -0.67 13.36
C LEU A 30 -9.99 0.17 13.21
N ARG A 31 -9.92 1.02 12.19
CA ARG A 31 -8.83 1.96 11.97
C ARG A 31 -8.88 3.11 12.97
N ASP A 32 -10.05 3.66 13.25
CA ASP A 32 -10.25 4.71 14.27
C ASP A 32 -9.94 4.20 15.68
N MET A 33 -10.19 2.90 15.93
CA MET A 33 -9.80 2.21 17.17
C MET A 33 -8.30 1.85 17.22
N GLY A 34 -7.55 2.05 16.14
CA GLY A 34 -6.12 1.70 16.06
C GLY A 34 -5.83 0.20 16.02
N ILE A 35 -6.83 -0.63 15.69
CA ILE A 35 -6.70 -2.09 15.55
C ILE A 35 -6.11 -2.44 14.18
N VAL A 36 -6.50 -1.68 13.16
CA VAL A 36 -5.96 -1.78 11.80
C VAL A 36 -5.14 -0.54 11.49
N GLU A 37 -3.91 -0.74 11.04
CA GLU A 37 -3.04 0.34 10.57
C GLU A 37 -2.72 0.17 9.08
N SER A 38 -2.77 1.27 8.32
CA SER A 38 -2.21 1.27 6.97
C SER A 38 -0.70 1.40 7.05
N ARG A 39 0.02 0.44 6.46
CA ARG A 39 1.48 0.45 6.38
C ARG A 39 2.03 1.08 5.08
N GLY A 40 1.20 1.82 4.34
CA GLY A 40 1.60 2.60 3.16
C GLY A 40 1.07 2.06 1.82
N GLU A 41 1.43 2.75 0.72
CA GLU A 41 0.94 2.46 -0.64
C GLU A 41 1.96 1.61 -1.44
N LEU A 42 1.46 0.62 -2.18
CA LEU A 42 2.28 -0.28 -3.01
C LEU A 42 2.18 0.13 -4.49
N TRP A 43 3.29 0.62 -5.06
CA TRP A 43 3.31 1.24 -6.39
C TRP A 43 4.01 0.35 -7.43
N ASN A 44 3.39 0.16 -8.60
CA ASN A 44 4.01 -0.55 -9.72
C ASN A 44 4.88 0.41 -10.55
N VAL A 45 6.19 0.17 -10.54
CA VAL A 45 7.18 1.11 -11.08
C VAL A 45 7.69 0.75 -12.49
N GLY A 46 7.14 -0.27 -13.15
CA GLY A 46 7.64 -0.90 -14.40
C GLY A 46 8.48 -0.03 -15.36
N PRO A 47 7.94 0.54 -16.46
CA PRO A 47 8.75 1.29 -17.43
C PRO A 47 9.26 2.63 -16.90
N ALA A 48 8.60 3.20 -15.87
CA ALA A 48 9.05 4.41 -15.21
C ALA A 48 10.42 4.21 -14.58
N ARG A 49 10.69 3.02 -14.04
CA ARG A 49 12.00 2.65 -13.49
C ARG A 49 13.07 2.60 -14.57
N ASP A 50 12.75 2.04 -15.74
CA ASP A 50 13.68 1.98 -16.86
C ASP A 50 13.95 3.37 -17.45
N TYR A 51 12.90 4.18 -17.62
CA TYR A 51 13.02 5.58 -18.04
C TYR A 51 13.82 6.45 -17.05
N LEU A 52 13.56 6.33 -15.74
CA LEU A 52 14.30 7.03 -14.69
C LEU A 52 15.78 6.60 -14.68
N ARG A 53 16.04 5.32 -14.92
CA ARG A 53 17.41 4.77 -15.02
C ARG A 53 18.14 5.34 -16.22
N ASP A 54 17.51 5.38 -17.38
CA ASP A 54 18.11 5.90 -18.61
C ASP A 54 18.38 7.41 -18.50
N ALA A 55 17.45 8.15 -17.93
CA ALA A 55 17.60 9.59 -17.70
C ALA A 55 18.71 9.92 -16.66
N ALA A 56 18.95 9.05 -15.68
CA ALA A 56 20.07 9.19 -14.75
C ALA A 56 21.43 8.93 -15.41
N TRP A 57 21.50 7.96 -16.33
CA TRP A 57 22.68 7.69 -17.16
C TRP A 57 23.01 8.83 -18.13
N ALA A 58 21.99 9.55 -18.60
CA ALA A 58 22.13 10.73 -19.45
C ALA A 58 22.60 12.01 -18.73
N GLY A 59 23.02 11.91 -17.46
CA GLY A 59 23.62 13.03 -16.72
C GLY A 59 22.62 13.98 -16.06
N GLY A 60 21.38 13.56 -15.83
CA GLY A 60 20.46 14.28 -14.94
C GLY A 60 19.84 15.55 -15.52
N PHE A 61 19.40 15.52 -16.79
CA PHE A 61 18.51 16.57 -17.32
C PHE A 61 17.07 16.37 -16.84
N TRP A 62 16.86 16.61 -15.54
CA TRP A 62 15.54 16.81 -14.95
C TRP A 62 15.50 18.28 -14.51
N HIS A 63 14.68 19.10 -15.19
CA HIS A 63 14.40 20.48 -14.80
C HIS A 63 13.14 20.53 -13.93
#